data_AF-A0A943NBD8-F1
#
_entry.id   AF-A0A943NBD8-F1
#
_cell.length_a   1.000
_cell.length_b   1.000
_cell.length_c   1.000
_cell.angle_alpha   90.00
_cell.angle_beta   90.00
_cell.angle_gamma   90.00
#
_symmetry.space_group_name_H-M   'P 1'
#
loop_
_entity.id
_entity.type
_entity.pdbx_description
1 polymer ?
#
loop_
_entity_poly.entity_id
_entity_poly.type
_entity_poly.pdbx_seq_one_letter_code
_entity_poly.pdbx_strand_id
1 'polypeptide(L)'
;FASADEFFGRSEEEYLSWLEGNNREQLGFILLDLIRLSEKRKVVCDAHFTPEQTKALTEPERALFLIKEPKNLIDDYCGRPDHEGFTRFINSASDPAAAKRRCNAVLERLNCAVYDSIKRSGCFYIERDASSTVEHTLKTAEEHFGLT
;
A
#
# COMPACT_ATOMS: atom_id res chain seq x y z
N PHE A 1 0.18 -1.30 -20.57
CA PHE A 1 -0.49 -2.51 -21.07
C PHE A 1 -1.45 -2.11 -22.17
N ALA A 2 -1.54 -2.92 -23.22
CA ALA A 2 -2.44 -2.69 -24.33
C ALA A 2 -3.91 -2.94 -23.97
N SER A 3 -4.19 -3.80 -22.97
CA SER A 3 -5.55 -4.06 -22.49
C SER A 3 -5.62 -4.50 -21.02
N ALA A 4 -6.84 -4.49 -20.46
CA ALA A 4 -7.14 -5.07 -19.16
C ALA A 4 -6.94 -6.60 -19.16
N ASP A 5 -7.24 -7.28 -20.26
CA ASP A 5 -6.99 -8.72 -20.40
C ASP A 5 -5.50 -9.05 -20.37
N GLU A 6 -4.64 -8.25 -21.01
CA GLU A 6 -3.19 -8.42 -20.91
C GLU A 6 -2.71 -8.20 -19.47
N PHE A 7 -3.30 -7.24 -18.77
CA PHE A 7 -2.87 -6.91 -17.41
C PHE A 7 -3.34 -7.93 -16.37
N PHE A 8 -4.65 -8.11 -16.27
CA PHE A 8 -5.30 -8.95 -15.27
C PHE A 8 -5.35 -10.42 -15.68
N GLY A 9 -5.13 -10.76 -16.96
CA GLY A 9 -5.17 -12.14 -17.48
C GLY A 9 -3.92 -12.97 -17.19
N ARG A 10 -2.88 -12.38 -16.61
CA ARG A 10 -1.68 -13.08 -16.14
C ARG A 10 -2.01 -14.22 -15.19
N SER A 11 -1.09 -15.18 -15.06
CA SER A 11 -1.12 -16.10 -13.91
C SER A 11 -0.91 -15.32 -12.60
N GLU A 12 -1.36 -15.87 -11.48
CA GLU A 12 -1.15 -15.23 -10.18
C GLU A 12 0.35 -15.08 -9.85
N GLU A 13 1.17 -16.04 -10.25
CA GLU A 13 2.62 -16.02 -10.04
C GLU A 13 3.31 -14.93 -10.87
N GLU A 14 2.97 -14.84 -12.16
CA GLU A 14 3.50 -13.79 -13.04
C GLU A 14 3.07 -12.41 -12.56
N TYR A 15 1.80 -12.26 -12.16
CA TYR A 15 1.29 -10.99 -11.68
C TYR A 15 1.95 -10.58 -10.35
N LEU A 16 2.10 -11.51 -9.40
CA LEU A 16 2.82 -11.25 -8.16
C LEU A 16 4.26 -10.83 -8.42
N SER A 17 4.99 -11.58 -9.25
CA SER A 17 6.38 -11.28 -9.60
C SER A 17 6.51 -9.90 -10.28
N TRP A 18 5.54 -9.54 -11.13
CA TRP A 18 5.48 -8.22 -11.74
C TRP A 18 5.31 -7.11 -10.70
N LEU A 19 4.39 -7.27 -9.74
CA LEU A 19 4.17 -6.29 -8.66
C LEU A 19 5.38 -6.15 -7.74
N GLU A 20 5.99 -7.27 -7.35
CA GLU A 20 7.22 -7.26 -6.54
C GLU A 20 8.38 -6.58 -7.28
N GLY A 21 8.51 -6.84 -8.58
CA GLY A 21 9.46 -6.16 -9.46
C GLY A 21 9.23 -4.66 -9.50
N ASN A 22 7.97 -4.24 -9.67
CA ASN A 22 7.60 -2.84 -9.70
C ASN A 22 7.86 -2.13 -8.36
N ASN A 23 7.49 -2.76 -7.23
CA ASN A 23 7.77 -2.22 -5.89
C ASN A 23 9.27 -2.04 -5.65
N ARG A 24 10.09 -3.01 -6.06
CA ARG A 24 11.55 -2.93 -5.93
C ARG A 24 12.14 -1.77 -6.74
N GLU A 25 11.67 -1.59 -7.98
CA GLU A 25 12.11 -0.48 -8.84
C GLU A 25 11.68 0.87 -8.28
N GLN A 26 10.40 1.00 -7.90
CA GLN A 26 9.84 2.24 -7.35
C GLN A 26 10.55 2.68 -6.07
N LEU A 27 10.94 1.74 -5.21
CA LEU A 27 11.68 2.04 -3.99
C LEU A 27 12.95 2.85 -4.28
N GLY A 28 13.71 2.48 -5.32
CA GLY A 28 14.91 3.21 -5.72
C GLY A 28 14.64 4.67 -6.06
N PHE A 29 13.59 4.93 -6.84
CA PHE A 29 13.19 6.29 -7.20
C PHE A 29 12.70 7.10 -6.01
N ILE A 30 11.86 6.49 -5.15
CA ILE A 30 11.38 7.14 -3.92
C ILE A 30 12.56 7.58 -3.05
N LEU A 31 13.56 6.70 -2.84
CA LEU A 31 14.72 7.03 -2.02
C LEU A 31 15.55 8.17 -2.62
N LEU A 32 15.75 8.19 -3.95
CA LEU A 32 16.46 9.30 -4.61
C LEU A 32 15.74 10.63 -4.41
N ASP A 33 14.41 10.65 -4.55
CA ASP A 33 13.60 11.84 -4.34
C ASP A 33 13.64 12.31 -2.88
N LEU A 34 13.55 11.39 -1.91
CA LEU A 34 13.64 11.70 -0.49
C LEU A 34 15.01 12.30 -0.12
N ILE A 35 16.10 11.74 -0.64
CA ILE A 35 17.45 12.29 -0.45
C ILE A 35 17.49 13.72 -1.00
N ARG A 36 17.06 13.92 -2.24
CA ARG A 36 17.11 15.23 -2.90
C ARG A 36 16.24 16.28 -2.20
N LEU A 37 15.05 15.91 -1.75
CA LEU A 37 14.12 16.82 -1.08
C LEU A 37 14.60 17.16 0.34
N SER A 38 15.19 16.20 1.05
CA SER A 38 15.62 16.36 2.44
C SER A 38 16.85 17.26 2.60
N GLU A 39 17.64 17.47 1.53
CA GLU A 39 18.76 18.42 1.52
C GLU A 39 18.35 19.86 1.87
N LYS A 40 17.09 20.24 1.61
CA LYS A 40 16.63 21.64 1.74
C LYS A 40 15.62 21.85 2.85
N ARG A 41 14.91 20.80 3.28
CA ARG A 41 13.79 20.90 4.20
C ARG A 41 13.49 19.56 4.86
N LYS A 42 12.77 19.59 5.98
CA LYS A 42 12.13 18.39 6.52
C LYS A 42 11.10 17.87 5.51
N VAL A 43 11.08 16.56 5.33
CA VAL A 43 10.17 15.86 4.40
C VAL A 43 9.27 14.95 5.22
N VAL A 44 7.98 15.00 4.94
CA VAL A 44 7.00 13.97 5.33
C VAL A 44 6.69 13.22 4.06
N CYS A 45 6.72 11.89 4.11
CA CYS A 45 6.43 11.04 2.97
C CYS A 45 5.41 9.97 3.33
N ASP A 46 4.51 9.72 2.39
CA ASP A 46 3.65 8.54 2.38
C ASP A 46 4.20 7.59 1.33
N ALA A 47 4.66 6.42 1.77
CA ALA A 47 5.36 5.45 0.94
C ALA A 47 5.20 4.02 1.48
N HIS A 48 5.31 3.04 0.58
CA HIS A 48 5.22 1.62 0.91
C HIS A 48 6.57 1.07 1.40
N PHE A 49 6.94 1.40 2.63
CA PHE A 49 8.10 0.80 3.29
C PHE A 49 7.70 -0.44 4.10
N THR A 50 8.61 -1.40 4.20
CA THR A 50 8.57 -2.46 5.21
C THR A 50 9.15 -1.96 6.54
N PRO A 51 8.86 -2.59 7.68
CA PRO A 51 9.49 -2.23 8.96
C PRO A 51 11.02 -2.25 8.92
N GLU A 52 11.62 -3.20 8.19
CA GLU A 52 13.08 -3.27 8.01
C GLU A 52 13.63 -2.08 7.22
N GLN A 53 12.97 -1.72 6.12
CA GLN A 53 13.33 -0.52 5.35
C GLN A 53 13.17 0.75 6.18
N THR A 54 12.07 0.88 6.92
CA THR A 54 11.84 2.03 7.81
C THR A 54 12.96 2.15 8.84
N LYS A 55 13.32 1.06 9.54
CA LYS A 55 14.41 1.04 10.53
C LYS A 55 15.78 1.35 9.93
N ALA A 56 15.98 1.07 8.65
CA ALA A 56 17.21 1.43 7.94
C ALA A 56 17.28 2.92 7.55
N LEU A 57 16.12 3.59 7.43
CA LEU A 57 16.01 4.98 6.96
C LEU A 57 15.81 5.98 8.10
N THR A 58 15.13 5.60 9.18
CA THR A 58 14.75 6.49 10.27
C THR A 58 14.46 5.72 11.57
N GLU A 59 14.34 6.46 12.67
CA GLU A 59 13.88 5.94 13.95
C GLU A 59 12.40 5.50 13.89
N PRO A 60 12.02 4.35 14.48
CA PRO A 60 10.64 3.86 14.46
C PRO A 60 9.58 4.84 14.97
N GLU A 61 9.92 5.70 15.93
CA GLU A 61 9.02 6.70 16.53
C GLU A 61 8.67 7.82 15.52
N ARG A 62 9.43 7.95 14.42
CA ARG A 62 9.15 8.90 13.34
C ARG A 62 8.31 8.30 12.22
N ALA A 63 7.89 7.04 12.37
CA ALA A 63 7.07 6.34 11.39
C ALA A 63 5.75 5.88 12.01
N LEU A 64 4.71 5.85 11.18
CA LEU A 64 3.39 5.32 11.49
C LEU A 64 2.97 4.44 10.32
N PHE A 65 2.57 3.21 10.59
CA PHE A 65 1.96 2.34 9.59
C PHE A 65 0.44 2.41 9.68
N LEU A 66 -0.21 2.80 8.60
CA LEU A 66 -1.66 2.67 8.47
C LEU A 66 -1.95 1.36 7.75
N ILE A 67 -2.51 0.38 8.47
CA ILE A 67 -2.76 -0.96 7.93
C ILE A 67 -4.24 -1.30 7.95
N LYS A 68 -4.62 -2.25 7.11
CA LYS A 68 -5.88 -2.99 7.20
C LYS A 68 -5.57 -4.46 7.00
N GLU A 69 -6.43 -5.34 7.50
CA GLU A 69 -6.39 -6.74 7.08
C GLU A 69 -6.46 -6.79 5.53
N PRO A 70 -5.57 -7.51 4.84
CA PRO A 70 -5.42 -7.44 3.39
C PRO A 70 -6.50 -8.23 2.63
N LYS A 71 -7.77 -8.08 3.06
CA LYS A 71 -8.95 -8.69 2.46
C LYS A 71 -9.81 -7.65 1.75
N ASN A 72 -10.56 -8.11 0.74
CA ASN A 72 -11.49 -7.32 -0.06
C ASN A 72 -10.85 -6.02 -0.59
N LEU A 73 -9.56 -6.07 -0.94
CA LEU A 73 -8.77 -4.90 -1.31
C LEU A 73 -9.32 -4.19 -2.54
N ILE A 74 -9.73 -4.96 -3.54
CA ILE A 74 -10.26 -4.45 -4.81
C ILE A 74 -11.62 -3.80 -4.64
N ASP A 75 -12.47 -4.34 -3.76
CA ASP A 75 -13.79 -3.75 -3.53
C ASP A 75 -13.67 -2.40 -2.82
N ASP A 76 -12.83 -2.32 -1.78
CA ASP A 76 -12.49 -1.07 -1.11
C ASP A 76 -11.88 -0.05 -2.07
N TYR A 77 -10.92 -0.48 -2.90
CA TYR A 77 -10.22 0.40 -3.82
C TYR A 77 -11.14 0.90 -4.95
N CYS A 78 -11.92 0.02 -5.56
CA CYS A 78 -12.88 0.39 -6.60
C CYS A 78 -14.04 1.24 -6.08
N GLY A 79 -14.37 1.13 -4.78
CA GLY A 79 -15.41 1.91 -4.13
C GLY A 79 -15.05 3.37 -3.90
N ARG A 80 -13.79 3.76 -4.13
CA ARG A 80 -13.34 5.15 -3.94
C ARG A 80 -13.63 6.01 -5.19
N PRO A 81 -14.24 7.20 -5.04
CA PRO A 81 -14.54 8.09 -6.18
C PRO A 81 -13.29 8.52 -6.97
N ASP A 82 -12.16 8.74 -6.29
CA ASP A 82 -10.90 9.13 -6.92
C ASP A 82 -10.23 7.97 -7.70
N HIS A 83 -10.81 6.77 -7.66
CA HIS A 83 -10.28 5.56 -8.29
C HIS A 83 -11.11 5.07 -9.49
N GLU A 84 -12.06 5.88 -9.97
CA GLU A 84 -12.90 5.57 -11.13
C GLU A 84 -12.10 5.14 -12.38
N GLY A 85 -10.89 5.67 -12.58
CA GLY A 85 -10.01 5.26 -13.68
C GLY A 85 -9.64 3.78 -13.60
N PHE A 86 -9.21 3.32 -12.42
CA PHE A 86 -8.90 1.91 -12.18
C PHE A 86 -10.16 1.05 -12.26
N THR A 87 -11.26 1.51 -11.65
CA THR A 87 -12.56 0.80 -11.69
C THR A 87 -13.02 0.59 -13.13
N ARG A 88 -12.92 1.60 -14.00
CA ARG A 88 -13.25 1.44 -15.43
C ARG A 88 -12.30 0.48 -16.13
N PHE A 89 -11.01 0.52 -15.83
CA PHE A 89 -10.02 -0.35 -16.46
C PHE A 89 -10.20 -1.83 -16.09
N ILE A 90 -10.38 -2.18 -14.81
CA ILE A 90 -10.60 -3.58 -14.42
C ILE A 90 -11.94 -4.13 -14.93
N ASN A 91 -12.96 -3.27 -15.07
CA ASN A 91 -14.24 -3.65 -15.64
C ASN A 91 -14.23 -3.71 -17.19
N SER A 92 -13.16 -3.30 -17.86
CA SER A 92 -13.02 -3.45 -19.31
C SER A 92 -12.37 -4.78 -19.72
N ALA A 93 -11.98 -5.62 -18.76
CA ALA A 93 -11.56 -6.99 -19.03
C ALA A 93 -12.70 -7.82 -19.63
N SER A 94 -12.37 -8.85 -20.40
CA SER A 94 -13.35 -9.75 -21.01
C SER A 94 -14.14 -10.55 -19.97
N ASP A 95 -13.52 -10.84 -18.81
CA ASP A 95 -14.19 -11.38 -17.61
C ASP A 95 -13.80 -10.53 -16.38
N PRO A 96 -14.56 -9.46 -16.08
CA PRO A 96 -14.30 -8.58 -14.94
C PRO A 96 -14.35 -9.30 -13.59
N ALA A 97 -15.19 -10.32 -13.46
CA ALA A 97 -15.32 -11.06 -12.21
C ALA A 97 -14.06 -11.89 -11.94
N ALA A 98 -13.54 -12.59 -12.95
CA ALA A 98 -12.27 -13.30 -12.85
C ALA A 98 -11.09 -12.34 -12.62
N ALA A 99 -11.05 -11.20 -13.32
CA ALA A 99 -10.01 -10.19 -13.16
C ALA A 99 -9.95 -9.67 -11.70
N LYS A 100 -11.11 -9.31 -11.12
CA LYS A 100 -11.21 -8.86 -9.72
C LYS A 100 -10.79 -9.93 -8.73
N ARG A 101 -11.25 -11.18 -8.90
CA ARG A 101 -10.86 -12.31 -8.02
C ARG A 101 -9.35 -12.52 -8.03
N ARG A 102 -8.74 -12.57 -9.21
CA ARG A 102 -7.29 -12.76 -9.36
C ARG A 102 -6.50 -11.60 -8.77
N CYS A 103 -6.92 -10.37 -9.05
CA CYS A 103 -6.27 -9.19 -8.52
C CYS A 103 -6.34 -9.15 -6.98
N ASN A 104 -7.49 -9.48 -6.38
CA ASN A 104 -7.63 -9.63 -4.93
C ASN A 104 -6.67 -10.69 -4.38
N ALA A 105 -6.64 -11.89 -4.96
CA ALA A 105 -5.79 -12.99 -4.48
C ALA A 105 -4.30 -12.62 -4.51
N VAL A 106 -3.85 -11.98 -5.60
CA VAL A 106 -2.47 -11.52 -5.75
C VAL A 106 -2.14 -10.41 -4.75
N LEU A 107 -3.02 -9.42 -4.59
CA LEU A 107 -2.79 -8.32 -3.63
C LEU A 107 -2.82 -8.81 -2.18
N GLU A 108 -3.70 -9.73 -1.84
CA GLU A 108 -3.72 -10.37 -0.52
C GLU A 108 -2.38 -11.07 -0.27
N ARG A 109 -1.93 -11.92 -1.19
CA ARG A 109 -0.64 -12.62 -1.07
C ARG A 109 0.55 -11.66 -0.98
N LEU A 110 0.57 -10.59 -1.77
CA LEU A 110 1.62 -9.57 -1.74
C LEU A 110 1.69 -8.87 -0.37
N ASN A 111 0.54 -8.53 0.20
CA ASN A 111 0.47 -7.69 1.40
C ASN A 111 0.45 -8.48 2.71
N CYS A 112 0.02 -9.76 2.73
CA CYS A 112 -0.07 -10.57 3.94
C CYS A 112 1.25 -10.63 4.72
N ALA A 113 2.36 -10.90 4.03
CA ALA A 113 3.67 -10.99 4.68
C ALA A 113 4.10 -9.64 5.30
N VAL A 114 3.83 -8.53 4.60
CA VAL A 114 4.16 -7.18 5.08
C VAL A 114 3.28 -6.80 6.26
N TYR A 115 1.96 -7.00 6.17
CA TYR A 115 1.00 -6.78 7.25
C TYR A 115 1.42 -7.51 8.53
N ASP A 116 1.74 -8.79 8.42
CA ASP A 116 2.22 -9.62 9.50
C ASP A 116 3.55 -9.14 10.08
N SER A 117 4.47 -8.71 9.21
CA SER A 117 5.76 -8.16 9.64
C SER A 117 5.58 -6.88 10.45
N ILE A 118 4.66 -5.99 10.06
CA ILE A 118 4.37 -4.74 10.78
C ILE A 118 3.89 -5.06 12.19
N LYS A 119 2.90 -5.96 12.32
CA LYS A 119 2.33 -6.33 13.63
C LYS A 119 3.35 -6.98 14.58
N ARG A 120 4.39 -7.63 14.06
CA ARG A 120 5.48 -8.24 14.85
C ARG A 120 6.72 -7.35 15.02
N SER A 121 6.79 -6.20 14.33
CA SER A 121 8.02 -5.41 14.23
C SER A 121 8.34 -4.52 15.43
N GLY A 122 7.34 -4.24 16.27
CA GLY A 122 7.41 -3.22 17.31
C GLY A 122 7.30 -1.78 16.79
N CYS A 123 7.15 -1.56 15.48
CA CYS A 123 6.80 -0.26 14.94
C CYS A 123 5.36 0.10 15.30
N PHE A 124 5.09 1.39 15.48
CA PHE A 124 3.75 1.88 15.74
C PHE A 124 2.88 1.76 14.48
N TYR A 125 1.65 1.26 14.66
CA TYR A 125 0.68 1.12 13.59
C TYR A 125 -0.74 1.42 14.08
N ILE A 126 -1.59 1.87 13.17
CA ILE A 126 -3.03 1.96 13.36
C ILE A 126 -3.67 0.98 12.39
N GLU A 127 -4.45 0.05 12.93
CA GLU A 127 -5.20 -0.91 12.13
C GLU A 127 -6.62 -0.42 11.91
N ARG A 128 -6.98 -0.27 10.63
CA ARG A 128 -8.30 0.15 10.19
C ARG A 128 -9.25 -1.04 10.13
N ASP A 129 -10.41 -0.87 10.73
CA ASP A 129 -11.57 -1.75 10.64
C ASP A 129 -12.86 -0.96 10.30
N ALA A 130 -14.01 -1.62 10.32
CA ALA A 130 -15.30 -1.01 10.01
C ALA A 130 -15.76 0.07 11.02
N SER A 131 -15.17 0.13 12.21
CA SER A 131 -15.47 1.11 13.25
C SER A 131 -14.55 2.33 13.22
N SER A 132 -13.48 2.28 12.43
CA SER A 132 -12.47 3.33 12.36
C SER A 132 -13.03 4.62 11.75
N THR A 133 -12.73 5.75 12.39
CA THR A 133 -13.07 7.09 11.87
C THR A 133 -11.82 7.90 11.54
N VAL A 134 -11.98 8.92 10.70
CA VAL A 134 -10.89 9.83 10.34
C VAL A 134 -10.42 10.60 11.57
N GLU A 135 -11.34 11.07 12.41
CA GLU A 135 -11.06 11.87 13.59
C GLU A 135 -10.24 11.08 14.62
N HIS A 136 -10.62 9.82 14.87
CA HIS A 136 -9.88 8.96 15.79
C HIS A 136 -8.50 8.63 15.24
N THR A 137 -8.41 8.26 13.96
CA THR A 137 -7.13 7.94 13.31
C THR A 137 -6.16 9.12 13.36
N LEU A 138 -6.65 10.32 13.06
CA LEU A 138 -5.86 11.54 13.11
C LEU A 138 -5.35 11.82 14.53
N LYS A 139 -6.24 11.77 15.53
CA LYS A 139 -5.87 12.00 16.92
C LYS A 139 -4.78 11.02 17.40
N THR A 140 -4.93 9.73 17.10
CA THR A 140 -3.93 8.72 17.45
C THR A 140 -2.59 8.96 16.75
N ALA A 141 -2.60 9.42 15.49
CA ALA A 141 -1.39 9.78 14.77
C ALA A 141 -0.70 11.02 15.38
N GLU A 142 -1.46 12.04 15.74
CA GLU A 142 -0.95 13.26 16.39
C GLU A 142 -0.30 12.95 17.75
N GLU A 143 -0.94 12.12 18.57
CA GLU A 143 -0.41 11.66 19.86
C GLU A 143 0.91 10.90 19.69
N HIS A 144 0.98 9.98 18.71
CA HIS A 144 2.22 9.22 18.41
C HIS A 144 3.37 10.15 18.01
N PHE A 145 3.10 11.19 17.21
CA PHE A 145 4.10 12.14 16.79
C PHE A 145 4.37 13.28 17.80
N GLY A 146 3.70 13.27 18.96
CA GLY A 146 3.87 14.30 20.00
C GLY A 146 3.39 15.69 19.57
N LEU A 147 2.34 15.75 18.74
CA LEU A 147 1.76 16.99 18.22
C LEU A 147 0.58 17.50 19.06
N THR A 148 0.17 16.74 20.08
CA THR A 148 -0.92 17.05 21.02
C THR A 148 -0.48 16.86 22.46
#